data_AF-L9VHG8-F1
#
_entry.id   AF-L9VHG8-F1
#
_cell.length_a   1.000
_cell.length_b   1.000
_cell.length_c   1.000
_cell.angle_alpha   90.00
_cell.angle_beta   90.00
_cell.angle_gamma   90.00
#
_symmetry.space_group_name_H-M   'P 1'
#
loop_
_entity.id
_entity.type
_entity.pdbx_description
1 polymer ?
#
loop_
_entity_poly.entity_id
_entity_poly.type
_entity_poly.pdbx_seq_one_letter_code
_entity_poly.pdbx_strand_id
1 'polypeptide(L)'
;MTTVVKIGGARAVDPEGALADVASLVEDGEDVVLTHGGSTAVDETLEDLGEEPTYVETPGGVVGRFTDEDTMDVFKMVMPGKLNTDLVESLQNLEVNAVGLSGT
;
A
#
# COMPACT_ATOMS: atom_id res chain seq x y z
N MET A 1 8.99 -21.55 5.29
CA MET A 1 9.74 -20.61 4.42
C MET A 1 8.93 -19.32 4.44
N THR A 2 9.58 -18.16 4.45
CA THR A 2 8.83 -16.89 4.50
C THR A 2 8.93 -16.19 3.16
N THR A 3 7.78 -15.94 2.54
CA THR A 3 7.65 -15.24 1.26
C THR A 3 7.22 -13.80 1.51
N VAL A 4 7.98 -12.84 0.99
CA VAL A 4 7.66 -11.40 1.11
C VAL A 4 7.18 -10.87 -0.22
N VAL A 5 5.94 -10.40 -0.27
CA VAL A 5 5.29 -9.87 -1.48
C VAL A 5 5.15 -8.35 -1.36
N LYS A 6 5.46 -7.62 -2.43
CA LYS A 6 5.27 -6.16 -2.52
C LYS A 6 4.27 -5.83 -3.62
N ILE A 7 3.08 -5.38 -3.24
CA ILE A 7 2.09 -4.83 -4.16
C ILE A 7 2.42 -3.35 -4.44
N GLY A 8 2.49 -2.98 -5.71
CA GLY A 8 2.75 -1.60 -6.14
C GLY A 8 1.61 -0.64 -5.79
N GLY A 9 1.87 0.67 -5.75
CA GLY A 9 0.86 1.71 -5.46
C GLY A 9 0.43 2.54 -6.67
N ALA A 10 0.82 2.12 -7.87
CA ALA A 10 0.49 2.83 -9.11
C ALA A 10 -0.94 2.51 -9.56
N ARG A 11 -1.63 3.44 -10.23
CA ARG A 11 -3.01 3.31 -10.69
C ARG A 11 -3.30 2.02 -11.47
N ALA A 12 -2.32 1.54 -12.24
CA ALA A 12 -2.44 0.35 -13.07
C ALA A 12 -2.28 -0.98 -12.31
N VAL A 13 -1.99 -0.94 -11.01
CA VAL A 13 -1.83 -2.14 -10.19
C VAL A 13 -3.19 -2.59 -9.68
N ASP A 14 -3.58 -3.79 -10.09
CA ASP A 14 -4.73 -4.50 -9.55
C ASP A 14 -4.23 -5.58 -8.58
N PRO A 15 -4.58 -5.52 -7.27
CA PRO A 15 -4.10 -6.48 -6.30
C PRO A 15 -4.80 -7.84 -6.36
N GLU A 16 -5.97 -7.99 -7.00
CA GLU A 16 -6.83 -9.17 -6.84
C GLU A 16 -6.09 -10.49 -7.10
N GLY A 17 -5.40 -10.61 -8.23
CA GLY A 17 -4.64 -11.82 -8.57
C GLY A 17 -3.49 -12.10 -7.58
N ALA A 18 -2.80 -11.06 -7.12
CA ALA A 18 -1.73 -11.22 -6.14
C ALA A 18 -2.27 -11.65 -4.76
N LEU A 19 -3.46 -11.20 -4.37
CA LEU A 19 -4.10 -11.63 -3.13
C LEU A 19 -4.57 -13.08 -3.19
N ALA A 20 -5.07 -13.53 -4.35
CA ALA A 20 -5.39 -14.94 -4.58
C ALA A 20 -4.14 -15.83 -4.45
N ASP A 21 -3.02 -15.43 -5.04
CA ASP A 21 -1.74 -16.13 -4.92
C ASP A 21 -1.26 -16.18 -3.45
N VAL A 22 -1.40 -15.08 -2.71
CA VAL A 22 -1.09 -15.05 -1.26
C VAL A 22 -1.96 -16.03 -0.49
N ALA A 23 -3.26 -16.11 -0.80
CA ALA A 23 -4.16 -17.06 -0.14
C ALA A 23 -3.75 -18.51 -0.40
N SER A 24 -3.40 -18.85 -1.64
CA SER A 24 -2.89 -20.19 -1.98
C SER A 24 -1.61 -20.55 -1.23
N LEU A 25 -0.64 -19.62 -1.12
CA LEU A 25 0.59 -19.85 -0.37
C LEU A 25 0.31 -20.11 1.13
N VAL A 26 -0.62 -19.36 1.72
CA VAL A 26 -1.02 -19.56 3.12
C VAL A 26 -1.73 -20.91 3.31
N GLU A 27 -2.58 -21.31 2.37
CA GLU A 27 -3.27 -22.61 2.39
C GLU A 27 -2.27 -23.79 2.31
N ASP A 28 -1.19 -23.63 1.54
CA ASP A 28 -0.07 -24.58 1.45
C ASP A 28 0.84 -24.58 2.71
N GLY A 29 0.57 -23.71 3.68
CA GLY A 29 1.28 -23.63 4.95
C GLY A 29 2.56 -22.77 4.92
N GLU A 30 2.69 -21.87 3.95
CA GLU A 30 3.78 -20.89 3.92
C GLU A 30 3.49 -19.64 4.78
N ASP A 31 4.54 -19.07 5.37
CA ASP A 31 4.46 -17.79 6.04
C ASP A 31 4.57 -16.67 5.00
N VAL A 32 3.57 -15.79 4.89
CA VAL A 32 3.58 -14.68 3.94
C VAL A 32 3.60 -13.33 4.66
N VAL A 33 4.47 -12.43 4.20
CA VAL A 33 4.45 -11.01 4.57
C VAL A 33 4.08 -10.20 3.33
N LEU A 34 2.93 -9.52 3.40
CA LEU A 34 2.49 -8.62 2.35
C LEU A 34 2.85 -7.17 2.70
N THR A 35 3.49 -6.48 1.78
CA THR A 35 3.77 -5.04 1.84
C THR A 35 3.09 -4.35 0.67
N HIS A 36 2.65 -3.10 0.84
CA HIS A 36 1.97 -2.36 -0.22
C HIS A 36 2.52 -0.94 -0.37
N GLY A 37 2.22 -0.34 -1.52
CA GLY A 37 2.39 1.10 -1.74
C GLY A 37 1.03 1.78 -1.77
N GLY A 38 1.01 3.02 -2.26
CA GLY A 38 -0.24 3.75 -2.46
C GLY A 38 -0.04 5.13 -3.07
N SER A 39 1.03 5.35 -3.84
CA SER A 39 1.39 6.68 -4.34
C SER A 39 0.24 7.37 -5.09
N THR A 40 -0.47 6.63 -5.94
CA THR A 40 -1.62 7.18 -6.68
C THR A 40 -2.75 7.57 -5.74
N ALA A 41 -3.08 6.72 -4.77
CA ALA A 41 -4.17 6.99 -3.83
C ALA A 41 -3.85 8.20 -2.94
N VAL A 42 -2.59 8.38 -2.54
CA VAL A 42 -2.16 9.56 -1.79
C VAL A 42 -2.23 10.82 -2.68
N ASP A 43 -1.77 10.74 -3.93
CA ASP A 43 -1.90 11.85 -4.90
C ASP A 43 -3.36 12.26 -5.08
N GLU A 44 -4.25 11.30 -5.37
CA GLU A 44 -5.68 11.54 -5.55
C GLU A 44 -6.33 12.13 -4.29
N THR A 45 -5.93 11.67 -3.10
CA THR A 45 -6.50 12.20 -1.85
C THR A 45 -6.02 13.62 -1.55
N LEU A 46 -4.77 13.97 -1.88
CA LEU A 46 -4.31 15.36 -1.79
C LEU A 46 -5.12 16.26 -2.73
N GLU A 47 -5.28 15.83 -3.99
CA GLU A 47 -6.04 16.56 -5.00
C GLU A 47 -7.50 16.78 -4.55
N ASP A 48 -8.15 15.75 -3.99
CA ASP A 48 -9.51 15.82 -3.44
C ASP A 48 -9.63 16.80 -2.26
N LEU A 49 -8.56 16.97 -1.49
CA LEU A 49 -8.46 17.93 -0.38
C LEU A 49 -8.03 19.34 -0.83
N GLY A 50 -7.77 19.54 -2.12
CA GLY A 50 -7.33 20.81 -2.69
C GLY A 50 -5.84 21.10 -2.53
N GLU A 51 -5.03 20.08 -2.27
CA GLU A 51 -3.58 20.14 -2.20
C GLU A 51 -2.92 19.54 -3.46
N GLU A 52 -1.81 20.11 -3.90
CA GLU A 52 -1.09 19.65 -5.08
C GLU A 52 0.08 18.74 -4.69
N PRO A 53 0.14 17.47 -5.15
CA PRO A 53 1.26 16.59 -4.87
C PRO A 53 2.59 17.16 -5.40
N THR A 54 3.54 17.39 -4.50
CA THR A 54 4.87 17.89 -4.87
C THR A 54 5.88 16.75 -4.94
N TYR A 55 6.71 16.75 -5.99
CA TYR A 55 7.82 15.81 -6.15
C TYR A 55 9.16 16.54 -6.23
N VAL A 56 10.19 15.94 -5.64
CA VAL A 56 11.57 16.45 -5.63
C VAL A 56 12.53 15.38 -6.15
N GLU A 57 13.61 15.84 -6.78
CA GLU A 57 14.68 14.98 -7.28
C GLU A 57 15.96 15.22 -6.49
N THR A 58 16.57 14.14 -6.00
CA THR A 58 17.89 14.21 -5.35
C THR A 58 19.00 14.41 -6.38
N PRO A 59 20.21 14.88 -6.00
CA PRO A 59 21.34 14.99 -6.93
C PRO A 59 21.73 13.69 -7.64
N GLY A 60 21.34 12.54 -7.08
CA GLY A 60 21.55 11.21 -7.69
C GLY A 60 20.44 10.77 -8.65
N GLY A 61 19.45 11.62 -8.94
CA GLY A 61 18.36 11.32 -9.87
C GLY A 61 17.18 10.54 -9.27
N VAL A 62 17.16 10.33 -7.95
CA VAL A 62 16.02 9.69 -7.29
C VAL A 62 14.90 10.70 -7.11
N VAL A 63 13.73 10.41 -7.69
CA VAL A 63 12.51 11.21 -7.57
C VAL A 63 11.61 10.64 -6.47
N GLY A 64 11.10 11.51 -5.61
CA GLY A 64 10.16 11.13 -4.55
C GLY A 64 9.21 12.26 -4.21
N ARG A 65 8.08 11.91 -3.57
CA ARG A 65 7.12 12.89 -3.06
C ARG A 65 7.78 13.72 -1.96
N PHE A 66 7.73 15.04 -2.09
CA PHE A 66 8.00 15.92 -0.97
C PHE A 66 6.84 15.78 0.03
N THR A 67 7.15 15.28 1.23
CA THR A 67 6.14 14.95 2.24
C THR A 67 6.35 15.86 3.43
N ASP A 68 5.64 16.98 3.45
CA ASP A 68 5.57 17.89 4.60
C ASP A 68 4.55 17.38 5.65
N GLU A 69 4.25 18.20 6.66
CA GLU A 69 3.39 17.82 7.78
C GLU A 69 1.96 17.48 7.32
N ASP A 70 1.37 18.34 6.48
CA ASP A 70 0.01 18.15 5.94
C ASP A 70 -0.03 16.93 5.00
N THR A 71 0.96 16.81 4.10
CA THR A 71 1.08 15.64 3.22
C THR A 71 1.26 14.34 4.00
N MET A 72 1.98 14.38 5.13
CA MET A 72 2.19 13.22 5.99
C MET A 72 0.89 12.79 6.69
N ASP A 73 0.02 13.74 7.06
CA ASP A 73 -1.30 13.41 7.60
C ASP A 73 -2.18 12.72 6.54
N VAL A 74 -2.15 13.19 5.29
CA VAL A 74 -2.81 12.49 4.17
C VAL A 74 -2.22 11.11 3.95
N PHE A 75 -0.90 10.96 4.00
CA PHE A 75 -0.23 9.66 3.89
C PHE A 75 -0.73 8.69 4.97
N LYS A 76 -0.82 9.13 6.22
CA LYS A 76 -1.34 8.33 7.35
C LYS A 76 -2.83 7.98 7.22
N MET A 77 -3.64 8.84 6.61
CA MET A 77 -5.04 8.51 6.32
C MET A 77 -5.16 7.43 5.24
N VAL A 78 -4.36 7.53 4.18
CA VAL A 78 -4.52 6.68 2.99
C VAL A 78 -3.82 5.34 3.14
N MET A 79 -2.56 5.33 3.60
CA MET A 79 -1.71 4.14 3.57
C MET A 79 -2.15 3.11 4.62
N PRO A 80 -2.01 3.36 5.93
CA PRO A 80 -2.48 2.41 6.93
C PRO A 80 -3.99 2.49 7.20
N GLY A 81 -4.65 3.59 6.82
CA GLY A 81 -6.11 3.72 6.96
C GLY A 81 -6.83 2.98 5.84
N LYS A 82 -7.01 3.63 4.69
CA LYS A 82 -7.80 3.09 3.58
C LYS A 82 -7.18 1.83 2.97
N LEU A 83 -6.01 1.94 2.36
CA LEU A 83 -5.44 0.86 1.54
C LEU A 83 -5.11 -0.39 2.34
N ASN A 84 -4.56 -0.23 3.54
CA ASN A 84 -4.25 -1.37 4.40
C ASN A 84 -5.53 -2.10 4.83
N THR A 85 -6.58 -1.36 5.21
CA THR A 85 -7.88 -1.94 5.58
C THR A 85 -8.50 -2.69 4.41
N ASP A 86 -8.49 -2.11 3.20
CA ASP A 86 -9.05 -2.74 2.00
C ASP A 86 -8.33 -4.07 1.65
N LEU A 87 -7.00 -4.10 1.79
CA LEU A 87 -6.21 -5.32 1.54
C LEU A 87 -6.45 -6.39 2.61
N VAL A 88 -6.57 -5.99 3.88
CA VAL A 88 -6.90 -6.91 4.98
C VAL A 88 -8.29 -7.50 4.78
N GLU A 89 -9.29 -6.68 4.46
CA GLU A 89 -10.65 -7.13 4.15
C GLU A 89 -10.64 -8.13 2.99
N SER A 90 -9.95 -7.80 1.89
CA SER A 90 -9.84 -8.67 0.72
C SER A 90 -9.21 -10.03 1.04
N LEU A 91 -8.15 -10.05 1.85
CA LEU A 91 -7.52 -11.29 2.29
C LEU A 91 -8.42 -12.09 3.24
N GLN A 92 -9.14 -11.44 4.16
CA GLN A 92 -10.09 -12.12 5.04
C GLN A 92 -11.27 -12.72 4.26
N ASN A 93 -11.71 -12.07 3.18
CA ASN A 93 -12.70 -12.63 2.26
C ASN A 93 -12.18 -13.88 1.51
N LEU A 94 -10.86 -14.04 1.40
CA LEU A 94 -10.18 -15.24 0.89
C LEU A 94 -9.81 -16.23 2.02
N GLU A 95 -10.43 -16.10 3.19
CA GLU A 95 -10.23 -16.94 4.39
C GLU A 95 -8.80 -16.88 4.96
N VAL A 96 -8.00 -15.88 4.57
CA VAL A 96 -6.69 -15.60 5.16
C VAL A 96 -6.87 -14.72 6.40
N ASN A 97 -6.40 -15.17 7.56
CA ASN A 97 -6.45 -14.39 8.81
C ASN A 97 -5.39 -13.26 8.82
N ALA A 98 -5.59 -12.26 7.95
CA ALA A 98 -4.67 -11.15 7.76
C ALA A 98 -4.75 -10.12 8.89
N VAL A 99 -3.59 -9.56 9.27
CA VAL A 99 -3.45 -8.47 10.23
C VAL A 99 -2.70 -7.31 9.57
N GLY A 100 -3.35 -6.16 9.54
CA GLY A 100 -2.79 -4.90 9.06
C GLY A 100 -1.89 -4.24 10.10
N LEU A 101 -0.68 -3.86 9.71
CA LEU A 101 0.27 -3.15 10.57
C LEU A 101 0.85 -1.93 9.84
N SER A 102 1.14 -0.89 10.60
CA SER A 102 1.88 0.28 10.12
C SER A 102 3.12 0.51 10.96
N GLY A 103 4.18 1.01 10.32
CA GLY A 103 5.38 1.49 11.01
C GLY A 103 5.35 2.98 11.33
N THR A 104 4.35 3.72 10.84
CA THR A 104 4.14 5.15 11.12
C THR A 104 3.22 5.37 12.30
#